data_AF-A0A2E8UGT1-F1
#
_entry.id   AF-A0A2E8UGT1-F1
#
_cell.length_a   1.000
_cell.length_b   1.000
_cell.length_c   1.000
_cell.angle_alpha   90.00
_cell.angle_beta   90.00
_cell.angle_gamma   90.00
#
_symmetry.space_group_name_H-M   'P 1'
#
loop_
_entity.id
_entity.type
_entity.pdbx_description
1 polymer ?
#
loop_
_entity_poly.entity_id
_entity_poly.type
_entity_poly.pdbx_seq_one_letter_code
_entity_poly.pdbx_strand_id
1 'polypeptide(L)'
;MSKKSLVWSIKYKSHQIEIKNKYDFTVNPPTGSGNLLVDNNSISSWGLLLPLPNKPFVCVSDISEEIQSIEIYGAGAFRTKLSIKVNDETIYQDNLNIIDRYLIRNPKLIEKIKRSSGL
;
A
#
# COMPACT_ATOMS: atom_id res chain seq x y z
N MET A 1 -1.35 -11.83 18.20
CA MET A 1 -1.52 -10.40 17.84
C MET A 1 -1.41 -10.24 16.34
N SER A 2 -2.49 -9.97 15.60
CA SER A 2 -2.33 -9.64 14.16
C SER A 2 -3.37 -8.67 13.60
N LYS A 3 -4.04 -7.91 14.47
CA LYS A 3 -4.73 -6.68 14.06
C LYS A 3 -3.74 -5.52 14.11
N LYS A 4 -3.53 -4.83 12.97
CA LYS A 4 -2.74 -3.59 12.94
C LYS A 4 -3.46 -2.51 12.14
N SER A 5 -3.25 -1.27 12.56
CA SER A 5 -3.64 -0.07 11.84
C SER A 5 -2.38 0.75 11.58
N LEU A 6 -2.15 1.11 10.34
CA LEU A 6 -1.01 1.88 9.88
C LEU A 6 -1.54 3.16 9.23
N VAL A 7 -0.84 4.27 9.50
CA VAL A 7 -1.13 5.57 8.90
C VAL A 7 0.19 6.14 8.39
N TRP A 8 0.20 6.57 7.15
CA TRP A 8 1.28 7.36 6.56
C TRP A 8 0.71 8.74 6.24
N SER A 9 1.44 9.78 6.64
CA SER A 9 1.04 11.17 6.45
C SER A 9 2.22 11.89 5.81
N ILE A 10 2.06 12.33 4.56
CA ILE A 10 3.12 12.89 3.73
C ILE A 10 2.65 14.24 3.20
N LYS A 11 3.48 15.27 3.41
CA LYS A 11 3.26 16.58 2.80
C LYS A 11 3.90 16.60 1.41
N TYR A 12 3.13 16.99 0.40
CA TYR A 12 3.62 17.19 -0.96
C TYR A 12 3.15 18.56 -1.45
N LYS A 13 4.09 19.49 -1.64
CA LYS A 13 3.80 20.91 -1.97
C LYS A 13 2.78 21.51 -0.99
N SER A 14 1.63 21.98 -1.49
CA SER A 14 0.55 22.56 -0.70
C SER A 14 -0.43 21.52 -0.13
N HIS A 15 -0.30 20.26 -0.53
CA HIS A 15 -1.25 19.19 -0.23
C HIS A 15 -0.78 18.24 0.87
N GLN A 16 -1.75 17.71 1.62
CA GLN A 16 -1.56 16.66 2.61
C GLN A 16 -2.07 15.32 2.06
N ILE A 17 -1.16 14.37 1.86
CA ILE A 17 -1.49 13.01 1.43
C ILE A 17 -1.50 12.10 2.66
N GLU A 18 -2.60 11.39 2.86
CA GLU A 18 -2.76 10.46 3.98
C GLU A 18 -3.20 9.09 3.50
N ILE A 19 -2.47 8.05 3.92
CA ILE A 19 -2.80 6.66 3.62
C ILE A 19 -3.08 5.95 4.91
N LYS A 20 -4.25 5.32 5.00
CA LYS A 20 -4.66 4.47 6.11
C LYS A 20 -4.71 3.04 5.62
N ASN A 21 -4.14 2.11 6.37
CA ASN A 21 -4.27 0.69 6.10
C ASN A 21 -4.55 -0.08 7.39
N LYS A 22 -5.50 -0.99 7.34
CA LYS A 22 -5.89 -1.86 8.45
C LYS A 22 -5.90 -3.29 7.93
N TYR A 23 -5.41 -4.20 8.75
CA TYR A 23 -5.52 -5.63 8.48
C TYR A 23 -5.74 -6.40 9.77
N ASP A 24 -6.48 -7.49 9.64
CA ASP A 24 -6.80 -8.42 10.71
C ASP A 24 -6.63 -9.84 10.18
N PHE A 25 -5.51 -10.46 10.57
CA PHE A 25 -5.22 -11.86 10.28
C PHE A 25 -5.67 -12.81 11.41
N THR A 26 -6.44 -12.32 12.39
CA THR A 26 -6.99 -13.18 13.47
C THR A 26 -8.31 -13.84 13.07
N VAL A 27 -8.94 -13.35 12.00
CA VAL A 27 -10.20 -13.86 11.43
C VAL A 27 -9.94 -14.67 10.16
N ASN A 28 -10.85 -15.60 9.84
CA ASN A 28 -10.77 -16.44 8.64
C ASN A 28 -12.07 -16.30 7.81
N PRO A 29 -12.02 -15.76 6.57
CA PRO A 29 -10.82 -15.29 5.87
C PRO A 29 -10.25 -14.00 6.50
N PRO A 30 -8.94 -13.73 6.36
CA PRO A 30 -8.35 -12.47 6.81
C PRO A 30 -9.04 -11.27 6.18
N THR A 31 -9.12 -10.18 6.94
CA THR A 31 -9.74 -8.93 6.45
C THR A 31 -8.74 -7.80 6.42
N GLY A 32 -8.98 -6.84 5.54
CA GLY A 32 -8.21 -5.62 5.50
C GLY A 32 -8.93 -4.54 4.72
N SER A 33 -8.52 -3.31 4.97
CA SER A 33 -9.02 -2.15 4.24
C SER A 33 -7.99 -1.04 4.27
N GLY A 34 -7.95 -0.26 3.20
CA GLY A 34 -7.19 0.98 3.19
C GLY A 34 -7.88 2.08 2.41
N ASN A 35 -7.41 3.30 2.66
CA ASN A 35 -7.94 4.50 2.04
C ASN A 35 -6.80 5.49 1.79
N LEU A 36 -6.85 6.15 0.65
CA LEU A 36 -6.02 7.29 0.25
C LEU A 36 -6.87 8.55 0.37
N LEU A 37 -6.38 9.50 1.16
CA LEU A 37 -6.95 10.83 1.28
C LEU A 37 -5.95 11.88 0.79
N VAL A 38 -6.47 12.92 0.13
CA VAL A 38 -5.73 14.14 -0.22
C VAL A 38 -6.52 15.31 0.34
N ASP A 39 -5.90 16.10 1.21
CA ASP A 39 -6.54 17.21 1.94
C ASP A 39 -7.86 16.81 2.62
N ASN A 40 -7.84 15.65 3.27
CA ASN A 40 -9.00 15.02 3.93
C ASN A 40 -10.12 14.53 2.98
N ASN A 41 -9.98 14.69 1.66
CA ASN A 41 -10.91 14.13 0.68
C ASN A 41 -10.52 12.69 0.33
N SER A 42 -11.48 11.77 0.39
CA SER A 42 -11.26 10.36 0.04
C SER A 42 -11.11 10.20 -1.47
N ILE A 43 -9.94 9.77 -1.93
CA ILE A 43 -9.63 9.62 -3.36
C ILE A 43 -9.81 8.17 -3.82
N SER A 44 -9.35 7.19 -3.02
CA SER A 44 -9.42 5.78 -3.40
C SER A 44 -9.37 4.87 -2.19
N SER A 45 -10.10 3.76 -2.24
CA SER A 45 -10.09 2.75 -1.17
C SER A 45 -9.89 1.35 -1.73
N TRP A 46 -9.37 0.46 -0.89
CA TRP A 46 -9.12 -0.94 -1.24
C TRP A 46 -9.43 -1.86 -0.06
N GLY A 47 -9.57 -3.16 -0.36
CA GLY A 47 -9.76 -4.21 0.64
C GLY A 47 -8.43 -4.70 1.25
N LEU A 48 -8.34 -6.00 1.51
CA LEU A 48 -7.10 -6.60 2.02
C LEU A 48 -5.97 -6.47 0.99
N LEU A 49 -4.89 -5.81 1.39
CA LEU A 49 -3.70 -5.66 0.56
C LEU A 49 -2.81 -6.90 0.62
N LEU A 50 -2.54 -7.50 -0.54
CA LEU A 50 -1.50 -8.52 -0.70
C LEU A 50 -0.26 -7.89 -1.35
N PRO A 51 0.96 -8.17 -0.87
CA PRO A 51 2.16 -7.54 -1.37
C PRO A 51 2.39 -7.91 -2.84
N LEU A 52 2.34 -6.90 -3.71
CA LEU A 52 2.68 -6.98 -5.13
C LEU A 52 3.60 -5.80 -5.45
N PRO A 53 4.92 -6.02 -5.47
CA PRO A 53 5.89 -4.93 -5.60
C PRO A 53 5.94 -4.32 -7.01
N ASN A 54 5.51 -5.08 -8.04
CA ASN A 54 5.74 -4.72 -9.44
C ASN A 54 4.54 -4.02 -10.09
N LYS A 55 3.43 -3.83 -9.36
CA LYS A 55 2.24 -3.16 -9.87
C LYS A 55 1.67 -2.26 -8.76
N PRO A 56 1.31 -1.01 -9.06
CA PRO A 56 0.63 -0.19 -8.08
C PRO A 56 -0.75 -0.80 -7.78
N PHE A 57 -1.12 -0.85 -6.51
CA PHE A 57 -2.45 -1.29 -6.09
C PHE A 57 -3.44 -0.12 -6.04
N VAL A 58 -2.93 1.11 -5.99
CA VAL A 58 -3.67 2.35 -6.24
C VAL A 58 -2.96 3.09 -7.35
N CYS A 59 -3.70 3.44 -8.39
CA CYS A 59 -3.26 4.28 -9.48
C CYS A 59 -4.44 5.21 -9.81
N VAL A 60 -4.30 6.48 -9.47
CA VAL A 60 -5.32 7.51 -9.67
C VAL A 60 -4.70 8.71 -10.37
N SER A 61 -5.44 9.29 -11.30
CA SER A 61 -5.06 10.49 -12.04
C SER A 61 -6.01 11.64 -11.76
N ASP A 62 -5.64 12.83 -12.21
CA ASP A 62 -6.49 14.03 -12.25
C ASP A 62 -7.00 14.47 -10.86
N ILE A 63 -6.12 14.43 -9.84
CA ILE A 63 -6.47 14.79 -8.47
C ILE A 63 -6.50 16.32 -8.28
N SER A 64 -5.45 17.01 -8.72
CA SER A 64 -5.34 18.48 -8.70
C SER A 64 -4.32 18.98 -9.72
N GLU A 65 -4.21 20.31 -9.89
CA GLU A 65 -3.17 20.90 -10.75
C GLU A 65 -1.75 20.53 -10.30
N GLU A 66 -1.52 20.41 -8.99
CA GLU A 66 -0.21 20.04 -8.44
C GLU A 66 0.02 18.53 -8.37
N ILE A 67 -1.05 17.73 -8.32
CA ILE A 67 -1.06 16.27 -8.21
C ILE A 67 -1.83 15.70 -9.41
N GLN A 68 -1.12 15.48 -10.51
CA GLN A 68 -1.67 14.86 -11.72
C GLN A 68 -1.88 13.36 -11.53
N SER A 69 -1.02 12.68 -10.78
CA SER A 69 -1.16 11.26 -10.50
C SER A 69 -0.58 10.85 -9.14
N ILE A 70 -1.21 9.84 -8.53
CA ILE A 70 -0.66 9.12 -7.37
C ILE A 70 -0.65 7.63 -7.69
N GLU A 71 0.52 7.02 -7.54
CA GLU A 71 0.70 5.58 -7.58
C GLU A 71 1.20 5.08 -6.22
N ILE A 72 0.55 4.03 -5.69
CA ILE A 72 0.96 3.41 -4.42
C ILE A 72 1.29 1.94 -4.67
N TYR A 73 2.49 1.57 -4.27
CA TYR A 73 3.04 0.22 -4.38
C TYR A 73 3.10 -0.42 -3.00
N GLY A 74 2.70 -1.68 -2.91
CA GLY A 74 2.56 -2.40 -1.65
C GLY A 74 3.53 -3.57 -1.56
N ALA A 75 4.28 -3.62 -0.46
CA ALA A 75 5.23 -4.67 -0.16
C ALA A 75 5.15 -5.10 1.32
N GLY A 76 6.02 -6.05 1.69
CA GLY A 76 6.24 -6.46 3.08
C GLY A 76 5.67 -7.83 3.44
N ALA A 77 6.46 -8.62 4.16
CA ALA A 77 6.13 -10.01 4.52
C ALA A 77 5.17 -10.13 5.72
N PHE A 78 5.37 -9.26 6.73
CA PHE A 78 4.70 -9.32 8.04
C PHE A 78 4.02 -8.00 8.43
N ARG A 79 4.45 -6.91 7.80
CA ARG A 79 3.90 -5.57 7.95
C ARG A 79 3.88 -4.93 6.58
N THR A 80 2.75 -4.33 6.22
CA THR A 80 2.64 -3.55 4.99
C THR A 80 3.70 -2.45 4.98
N LYS A 81 4.40 -2.36 3.86
CA LYS A 81 5.35 -1.31 3.51
C LYS A 81 4.91 -0.69 2.20
N LEU A 82 5.04 0.62 2.09
CA LEU A 82 4.58 1.37 0.92
C LEU A 82 5.73 2.05 0.19
N SER A 83 5.56 2.21 -1.12
CA SER A 83 6.24 3.21 -1.92
C SER A 83 5.18 4.08 -2.57
N ILE A 84 5.34 5.39 -2.49
CA ILE A 84 4.37 6.37 -2.98
C ILE A 84 5.06 7.22 -4.02
N LYS A 85 4.45 7.27 -5.20
CA LYS A 85 4.90 8.07 -6.33
C LYS A 85 3.84 9.11 -6.66
N VAL A 86 4.25 10.36 -6.85
CA VAL A 86 3.38 11.47 -7.24
C VAL A 86 3.99 12.13 -8.47
N ASN A 87 3.22 12.25 -9.55
CA ASN A 87 3.69 12.81 -10.82
C ASN A 87 5.01 12.18 -11.30
N ASP A 88 5.09 10.85 -11.26
CA ASP A 88 6.29 10.08 -11.58
C ASP A 88 7.52 10.25 -10.64
N GLU A 89 7.40 11.03 -9.57
CA GLU A 89 8.45 11.19 -8.57
C GLU A 89 8.16 10.33 -7.31
N THR A 90 9.14 9.57 -6.82
CA THR A 90 8.98 8.83 -5.57
C THR A 90 9.18 9.77 -4.38
N ILE A 91 8.08 10.10 -3.69
CA ILE A 91 8.10 11.05 -2.57
C ILE A 91 8.24 10.36 -1.21
N TYR A 92 7.95 9.06 -1.16
CA TYR A 92 8.02 8.28 0.08
C TYR A 92 8.28 6.81 -0.23
N GLN A 93 9.13 6.18 0.58
CA GLN A 93 9.39 4.75 0.50
C GLN A 93 9.75 4.20 1.87
N ASP A 94 9.02 3.18 2.32
CA ASP A 94 9.37 2.39 3.50
C ASP A 94 10.65 1.57 3.25
N ASN A 95 11.55 1.56 4.24
CA ASN A 95 12.75 0.73 4.17
C ASN A 95 12.41 -0.75 4.14
N LEU A 96 12.92 -1.48 3.14
CA LEU A 96 12.70 -2.93 2.99
C LEU A 96 13.77 -3.74 3.73
N ASN A 97 13.34 -4.68 4.56
CA ASN A 97 14.26 -5.59 5.25
C ASN A 97 14.73 -6.68 4.29
N ILE A 98 15.71 -7.47 4.70
CA ILE A 98 16.27 -8.55 3.85
C ILE A 98 15.18 -9.55 3.44
N ILE A 99 14.27 -9.91 4.35
CA ILE A 99 13.15 -10.81 4.07
C ILE A 99 12.18 -10.21 3.06
N ASP A 100 11.84 -8.93 3.20
CA ASP A 100 10.94 -8.25 2.26
C ASP A 100 11.55 -8.24 0.85
N ARG A 101 12.84 -7.91 0.75
CA ARG A 101 13.60 -7.94 -0.51
C ARG A 101 13.63 -9.35 -1.12
N TYR A 102 13.77 -10.38 -0.30
CA TYR A 102 13.77 -11.78 -0.77
C TYR A 102 12.41 -12.21 -1.33
N LEU A 103 11.30 -11.83 -0.68
CA LEU A 103 9.94 -12.15 -1.15
C LEU A 103 9.61 -11.42 -2.44
N ILE A 104 9.98 -10.14 -2.55
CA ILE A 104 9.81 -9.33 -3.77
C ILE A 104 10.52 -9.97 -4.96
N ARG A 105 11.73 -10.52 -4.74
CA ARG A 105 12.52 -11.19 -5.78
C ARG A 105 12.00 -12.58 -6.16
N ASN A 106 11.10 -13.17 -5.36
CA ASN A 106 10.58 -14.52 -5.56
C ASN A 106 9.04 -14.53 -5.70
N PRO A 107 8.49 -14.08 -6.85
CA PRO A 107 7.05 -13.94 -7.04
C PRO A 107 6.25 -15.25 -6.85
N LYS A 108 6.88 -16.41 -7.11
CA LYS A 108 6.28 -17.74 -6.90
C LYS A 108 5.88 -18.01 -5.43
N LEU A 109 6.60 -17.43 -4.47
CA LEU A 109 6.25 -17.54 -3.04
C LEU A 109 5.01 -16.72 -2.70
N ILE A 110 4.90 -15.53 -3.29
CA ILE A 110 3.73 -14.66 -3.11
C ILE A 110 2.48 -15.37 -3.67
N GLU A 111 2.56 -15.94 -4.87
CA GLU A 111 1.45 -16.71 -5.45
C GLU A 111 1.04 -17.91 -4.59
N LYS A 112 2.01 -18.63 -4.02
CA LYS A 112 1.71 -19.77 -3.12
C LYS A 112 0.97 -19.32 -1.86
N ILE A 113 1.37 -18.18 -1.29
CA ILE A 113 0.69 -17.59 -0.12
C ILE A 113 -0.74 -17.19 -0.48
N LYS A 114 -0.97 -16.57 -1.64
CA LYS A 114 -2.33 -16.22 -2.10
C LYS A 114 -3.23 -17.46 -2.13
N ARG A 115 -2.77 -18.50 -2.85
CA ARG A 115 -3.50 -19.78 -2.97
C ARG A 115 -3.81 -20.45 -1.63
N SER A 116 -2.87 -20.46 -0.68
CA SER A 116 -3.09 -21.07 0.64
C SER A 116 -4.00 -20.27 1.55
N SER A 117 -4.15 -18.96 1.29
CA SER A 117 -4.95 -18.05 2.12
C SER A 117 -6.41 -17.94 1.68
N GLY A 118 -6.79 -18.66 0.61
CA GLY A 118 -8.12 -18.56 0.01
C GLY A 118 -8.38 -17.23 -0.71
N LEU A 119 -7.32 -16.55 -1.17
CA LEU A 119 -7.35 -15.26 -1.89
C LEU A 119 -6.85 -15.40 -3.33
#